data_AF-A0A3N2C7L1-F1
#
_entry.id   AF-A0A3N2C7L1-F1
#
_cell.length_a   1.000
_cell.length_b   1.000
_cell.length_c   1.000
_cell.angle_alpha   90.00
_cell.angle_beta   90.00
_cell.angle_gamma   90.00
#
_symmetry.space_group_name_H-M   'P 1'
#
loop_
_entity.id
_entity.type
_entity.pdbx_description
1 polymer ?
#
loop_
_entity_poly.entity_id
_entity_poly.type
_entity_poly.pdbx_seq_one_letter_code
_entity_poly.pdbx_strand_id
1 'polypeptide(L)'
;MSHAQKRAFEAAKLAQQRREGMGGPFRDAFFKSRDAAGIVTHPLASLLSNSSGTGGGGRGGKTRLLLYVSLLWVAAGGDHTSHRPASFWAALLGLEDPDGAGSRVIRSSWQELEKRNFVASEPGVASGDVRTIRALREDHSGAKYTIPTGQSGDTYRRIPELAWRMLFHSSELSGPGLVMYLISLRTHGQASGGEMTFPRNYIATEYGISDSTRKAGLRNLVEIGVLVHEGTSKETGATATRLRGRNVYTLTPIYAPPAP
;
A
#
# COMPACT_ATOMS: atom_id res chain seq x y z
N MET A 1 4.26 15.90 -12.29
CA MET A 1 3.46 14.89 -13.03
C MET A 1 3.53 15.14 -14.53
N SER A 2 3.78 14.10 -15.32
CA SER A 2 3.74 14.17 -16.80
C SER A 2 2.30 14.30 -17.31
N HIS A 3 2.12 14.67 -18.59
CA HIS A 3 0.79 14.76 -19.21
C HIS A 3 0.06 13.39 -19.22
N ALA A 4 0.78 12.31 -19.56
CA ALA A 4 0.23 10.95 -19.53
C ALA A 4 -0.22 10.54 -18.12
N GLN A 5 0.56 10.89 -17.10
CA GLN A 5 0.23 10.62 -15.71
C GLN A 5 -1.02 11.40 -15.26
N LYS A 6 -1.11 12.69 -15.60
CA LYS A 6 -2.31 13.50 -15.31
C LYS A 6 -3.55 12.88 -15.93
N ARG A 7 -3.50 12.49 -17.22
CA ARG A 7 -4.61 11.81 -17.91
C ARG A 7 -4.98 10.48 -17.24
N ALA A 8 -4.00 9.68 -16.83
CA ALA A 8 -4.26 8.41 -16.15
C ALA A 8 -4.92 8.63 -14.78
N PHE A 9 -4.46 9.63 -14.02
CA PHE A 9 -5.04 10.02 -12.74
C PHE A 9 -6.48 10.52 -12.90
N GLU A 10 -6.76 11.43 -13.83
CA GLU A 10 -8.13 11.91 -14.07
C GLU A 10 -9.06 10.78 -14.54
N ALA A 11 -8.57 9.88 -15.39
CA ALA A 11 -9.35 8.71 -15.82
C ALA A 11 -9.59 7.69 -14.70
N ALA A 12 -8.68 7.59 -13.73
CA ALA A 12 -8.89 6.82 -12.50
C ALA A 12 -9.95 7.48 -11.62
N LYS A 13 -9.85 8.80 -11.42
CA LYS A 13 -10.80 9.60 -10.64
C LYS A 13 -12.21 9.54 -11.21
N LEU A 14 -12.37 9.62 -12.53
CA LEU A 14 -13.68 9.48 -13.19
C LEU A 14 -14.30 8.09 -12.97
N ALA A 15 -13.50 7.03 -12.86
CA ALA A 15 -14.02 5.70 -12.51
C ALA A 15 -14.53 5.62 -11.06
N GLN A 16 -14.19 6.61 -10.23
CA GLN A 16 -14.58 6.72 -8.82
C GLN A 16 -15.79 7.63 -8.58
N GLN A 17 -16.55 8.05 -9.60
CA GLN A 17 -17.61 9.08 -9.50
C GLN A 17 -18.60 8.95 -8.31
N ARG A 18 -18.87 7.74 -7.79
CA ARG A 18 -19.73 7.53 -6.60
C ARG A 18 -19.00 7.64 -5.25
N ARG A 19 -17.69 7.89 -5.26
CA ARG A 19 -16.75 7.76 -4.12
C ARG A 19 -15.62 8.80 -4.15
N GLU A 20 -15.85 9.92 -4.83
CA GLU A 20 -14.87 10.99 -4.98
C GLU A 20 -14.33 11.47 -3.61
N GLY A 21 -13.03 11.70 -3.51
CA GLY A 21 -12.38 12.17 -2.28
C GLY A 21 -12.19 11.11 -1.18
N MET A 22 -12.82 9.94 -1.28
CA MET A 22 -12.71 8.90 -0.24
C MET A 22 -11.45 8.03 -0.36
N GLY A 23 -10.64 8.20 -1.41
CA GLY A 23 -9.39 7.45 -1.59
C GLY A 23 -9.57 5.93 -1.78
N GLY A 24 -8.47 5.17 -1.69
CA GLY A 24 -8.49 3.71 -1.89
C GLY A 24 -8.57 2.93 -0.58
N PRO A 25 -9.51 1.98 -0.42
CA PRO A 25 -9.61 1.17 0.79
C PRO A 25 -8.57 0.04 0.80
N PHE A 26 -8.03 -0.26 1.99
CA PHE A 26 -7.27 -1.48 2.25
C PHE A 26 -7.69 -2.08 3.60
N ARG A 27 -7.84 -3.40 3.64
CA ARG A 27 -8.29 -4.12 4.84
C ARG A 27 -7.19 -4.24 5.89
N ASP A 28 -7.56 -4.39 7.14
CA ASP A 28 -6.59 -4.77 8.18
C ASP A 28 -5.96 -6.14 7.89
N ALA A 29 -6.71 -7.04 7.22
CA ALA A 29 -6.22 -8.32 6.73
C ALA A 29 -4.99 -8.19 5.82
N PHE A 30 -4.81 -7.04 5.13
CA PHE A 30 -3.64 -6.79 4.30
C PHE A 30 -2.33 -6.71 5.10
N PHE A 31 -2.40 -6.37 6.38
CA PHE A 31 -1.22 -6.29 7.26
C PHE A 31 -0.93 -7.63 7.94
N LYS A 32 -2.00 -8.30 8.35
CA LYS A 32 -1.94 -9.52 9.14
C LYS A 32 -3.23 -10.31 8.94
N SER A 33 -3.09 -11.54 8.48
CA SER A 33 -4.20 -12.48 8.38
C SER A 33 -3.79 -13.85 8.89
N ARG A 34 -4.73 -14.79 8.87
CA ARG A 34 -4.46 -16.21 9.05
C ARG A 34 -4.90 -16.93 7.79
N ASP A 35 -4.08 -17.83 7.30
CA ASP A 35 -4.47 -18.72 6.21
C ASP A 35 -5.43 -19.83 6.69
N ALA A 36 -5.84 -20.70 5.78
CA ALA A 36 -6.72 -21.83 6.09
C ALA A 36 -6.13 -22.81 7.11
N ALA A 37 -4.79 -22.87 7.26
CA ALA A 37 -4.10 -23.67 8.26
C ALA A 37 -3.95 -22.94 9.61
N GLY A 38 -4.49 -21.72 9.73
CA GLY A 38 -4.38 -20.89 10.93
C GLY A 38 -3.02 -20.20 11.11
N ILE A 39 -2.11 -20.34 10.14
CA ILE A 39 -0.77 -19.76 10.16
C ILE A 39 -0.90 -18.26 9.94
N VAL A 40 -0.22 -17.48 10.78
CA VAL A 40 -0.18 -16.02 10.62
C VAL A 40 0.61 -15.67 9.37
N THR A 41 -0.01 -14.88 8.49
CA THR A 41 0.64 -14.35 7.30
C THR A 41 0.65 -12.82 7.33
N HIS A 42 1.59 -12.22 6.59
CA HIS A 42 1.74 -10.78 6.46
C HIS A 42 1.69 -10.38 4.98
N PRO A 43 0.48 -10.20 4.41
CA PRO A 43 0.31 -9.97 2.96
C PRO A 43 1.11 -8.75 2.46
N LEU A 44 1.09 -7.64 3.20
CA LEU A 44 1.89 -6.45 2.89
C LEU A 44 3.40 -6.76 2.79
N ALA A 45 3.95 -7.47 3.78
CA ALA A 45 5.35 -7.83 3.81
C ALA A 45 5.73 -8.79 2.67
N SER A 46 4.81 -9.69 2.32
CA SER A 46 5.03 -10.62 1.22
C SER A 46 5.26 -9.84 -0.08
N LEU A 47 4.48 -8.81 -0.40
CA LEU A 47 4.66 -8.02 -1.63
C LEU A 47 6.02 -7.32 -1.73
N LEU A 48 6.60 -6.94 -0.59
CA LEU A 48 7.91 -6.30 -0.51
C LEU A 48 9.07 -7.29 -0.72
N SER A 49 8.92 -8.55 -0.30
CA SER A 49 9.97 -9.56 -0.41
C SER A 49 10.10 -10.09 -1.84
N ASN A 50 11.33 -10.42 -2.24
CA ASN A 50 11.55 -11.24 -3.42
C ASN A 50 11.10 -12.69 -3.15
N SER A 51 10.79 -13.44 -4.21
CA SER A 51 10.30 -14.83 -4.12
C SER A 51 11.26 -15.80 -3.41
N SER A 52 12.52 -15.41 -3.21
CA SER A 52 13.55 -16.17 -2.47
C SER A 52 13.60 -15.88 -0.96
N GLY A 53 12.72 -15.00 -0.43
CA GLY A 53 12.66 -14.67 1.00
C GLY A 53 13.88 -13.94 1.59
N THR A 54 14.90 -13.63 0.76
CA THR A 54 16.25 -13.24 1.21
C THR A 54 16.62 -11.78 0.92
N GLY A 55 15.72 -10.98 0.35
CA GLY A 55 16.00 -9.58 0.01
C GLY A 55 14.80 -8.66 0.24
N GLY A 56 15.01 -7.61 1.01
CA GLY A 56 14.01 -6.56 1.28
C GLY A 56 13.92 -5.53 0.15
N GLY A 57 12.72 -5.34 -0.40
CA GLY A 57 12.23 -4.03 -0.81
C GLY A 57 12.92 -3.30 -1.96
N GLY A 58 13.43 -4.01 -2.97
CA GLY A 58 13.89 -3.39 -4.23
C GLY A 58 12.77 -2.71 -5.03
N ARG A 59 13.10 -2.07 -6.16
CA ARG A 59 12.14 -1.37 -7.05
C ARG A 59 10.93 -2.23 -7.45
N GLY A 60 11.12 -3.54 -7.61
CA GLY A 60 10.04 -4.48 -7.91
C GLY A 60 8.99 -4.58 -6.80
N GLY A 61 9.41 -4.57 -5.52
CA GLY A 61 8.49 -4.63 -4.38
C GLY A 61 7.64 -3.37 -4.26
N LYS A 62 8.25 -2.18 -4.40
CA LYS A 62 7.53 -0.90 -4.45
C LYS A 62 6.47 -0.94 -5.55
N THR A 63 6.85 -1.38 -6.76
CA THR A 63 5.95 -1.36 -7.91
C THR A 63 4.78 -2.31 -7.74
N ARG A 64 5.00 -3.56 -7.29
CA ARG A 64 3.91 -4.51 -6.99
C ARG A 64 2.94 -3.95 -5.96
N LEU A 65 3.46 -3.38 -4.87
CA LEU A 65 2.66 -2.82 -3.81
C LEU A 65 1.81 -1.64 -4.31
N LEU A 66 2.42 -0.68 -5.02
CA LEU A 66 1.72 0.45 -5.61
C LEU A 66 0.66 0.01 -6.62
N LEU A 67 0.99 -0.97 -7.46
CA LEU A 67 0.09 -1.48 -8.48
C LEU A 67 -1.14 -2.14 -7.86
N TYR A 68 -0.95 -2.94 -6.80
CA TYR A 68 -2.06 -3.57 -6.09
C TYR A 68 -2.98 -2.54 -5.41
N VAL A 69 -2.44 -1.61 -4.61
CA VAL A 69 -3.29 -0.59 -3.95
C VAL A 69 -3.95 0.35 -4.95
N SER A 70 -3.30 0.61 -6.10
CA SER A 70 -3.90 1.38 -7.19
C SER A 70 -5.01 0.60 -7.88
N LEU A 71 -4.93 -0.73 -7.99
CA LEU A 71 -6.04 -1.54 -8.49
C LEU A 71 -7.26 -1.42 -7.57
N LEU A 72 -7.05 -1.58 -6.26
CA LEU A 72 -8.12 -1.44 -5.28
C LEU A 72 -8.79 -0.08 -5.34
N TRP A 73 -8.01 0.98 -5.58
CA TRP A 73 -8.56 2.31 -5.79
C TRP A 73 -9.28 2.42 -7.14
N VAL A 74 -8.59 2.25 -8.26
CA VAL A 74 -9.13 2.49 -9.61
C VAL A 74 -10.37 1.65 -9.92
N ALA A 75 -10.41 0.40 -9.44
CA ALA A 75 -11.50 -0.53 -9.70
C ALA A 75 -12.60 -0.50 -8.62
N ALA A 76 -12.52 0.40 -7.63
CA ALA A 76 -13.50 0.47 -6.54
C ALA A 76 -14.93 0.86 -6.96
N GLY A 77 -15.10 1.45 -8.16
CA GLY A 77 -16.39 1.79 -8.73
C GLY A 77 -17.17 0.60 -9.31
N GLY A 78 -16.53 -0.57 -9.44
CA GLY A 78 -17.13 -1.80 -9.97
C GLY A 78 -16.90 -3.01 -9.05
N ASP A 79 -16.71 -4.18 -9.65
CA ASP A 79 -16.45 -5.47 -8.99
C ASP A 79 -14.95 -5.70 -8.68
N HIS A 80 -14.15 -4.63 -8.68
CA HIS A 80 -12.69 -4.66 -8.53
C HIS A 80 -11.98 -5.42 -9.67
N THR A 81 -12.61 -5.44 -10.84
CA THR A 81 -12.03 -5.86 -12.11
C THR A 81 -11.62 -4.66 -12.95
N SER A 82 -10.54 -4.78 -13.72
CA SER A 82 -10.04 -3.76 -14.63
C SER A 82 -9.65 -4.34 -15.98
N HIS A 83 -10.03 -3.63 -17.04
CA HIS A 83 -9.68 -3.90 -18.44
C HIS A 83 -8.74 -2.82 -18.99
N ARG A 84 -7.93 -2.20 -18.13
CA ARG A 84 -7.02 -1.11 -18.53
C ARG A 84 -5.66 -1.67 -18.98
N PRO A 85 -5.08 -1.13 -20.06
CA PRO A 85 -3.80 -1.60 -20.59
C PRO A 85 -2.65 -1.33 -19.60
N ALA A 86 -1.54 -2.05 -19.76
CA ALA A 86 -0.35 -1.88 -18.92
C ALA A 86 0.20 -0.44 -18.93
N SER A 87 0.08 0.27 -20.06
CA SER A 87 0.55 1.65 -20.21
C SER A 87 -0.21 2.64 -19.35
N PHE A 88 -1.51 2.40 -19.14
CA PHE A 88 -2.31 3.20 -18.21
C PHE A 88 -1.74 3.12 -16.78
N TRP A 89 -1.45 1.91 -16.31
CA TRP A 89 -0.91 1.70 -14.96
C TRP A 89 0.52 2.25 -14.84
N ALA A 90 1.35 2.05 -15.87
CA ALA A 90 2.70 2.61 -15.91
C ALA A 90 2.65 4.14 -15.80
N ALA A 91 1.77 4.79 -16.58
CA ALA A 91 1.55 6.22 -16.52
C ALA A 91 1.03 6.66 -15.15
N LEU A 92 0.04 5.96 -14.57
CA LEU A 92 -0.53 6.28 -13.26
C LEU A 92 0.53 6.23 -12.15
N LEU A 93 1.39 5.21 -12.18
CA LEU A 93 2.46 5.04 -11.20
C LEU A 93 3.70 5.92 -11.46
N GLY A 94 3.69 6.71 -12.54
CA GLY A 94 4.81 7.58 -12.92
C GLY A 94 6.04 6.82 -13.41
N LEU A 95 5.87 5.63 -13.97
CA LEU A 95 6.97 4.90 -14.61
C LEU A 95 7.39 5.61 -15.90
N GLU A 96 8.69 5.62 -16.16
CA GLU A 96 9.25 6.08 -17.44
C GLU A 96 8.81 5.16 -18.59
N ASP A 97 8.68 5.74 -19.78
CA ASP A 97 8.24 5.04 -21.00
C ASP A 97 7.01 4.15 -20.77
N PRO A 98 5.82 4.73 -20.49
CA PRO A 98 4.61 3.97 -20.19
C PRO A 98 4.22 2.98 -21.28
N ASP A 99 4.48 3.30 -22.56
CA ASP A 99 4.09 2.46 -23.69
C ASP A 99 5.12 1.36 -24.00
N GLY A 100 6.37 1.51 -23.55
CA GLY A 100 7.42 0.51 -23.70
C GLY A 100 7.85 -0.14 -22.38
N ALA A 101 8.99 0.29 -21.84
CA ALA A 101 9.65 -0.30 -20.68
C ALA A 101 8.75 -0.31 -19.42
N GLY A 102 8.04 0.79 -19.14
CA GLY A 102 7.11 0.89 -18.03
C GLY A 102 6.00 -0.17 -18.12
N SER A 103 5.39 -0.34 -19.30
CA SER A 103 4.41 -1.40 -19.54
C SER A 103 4.96 -2.81 -19.30
N ARG A 104 6.23 -3.08 -19.63
CA ARG A 104 6.86 -4.39 -19.35
C ARG A 104 6.97 -4.64 -17.85
N VAL A 105 7.36 -3.63 -17.08
CA VAL A 105 7.43 -3.70 -15.61
C VAL A 105 6.06 -3.98 -15.00
N ILE A 106 5.00 -3.34 -15.51
CA ILE A 106 3.62 -3.60 -15.05
C ILE A 106 3.20 -5.05 -15.33
N ARG A 107 3.45 -5.58 -16.54
CA ARG A 107 3.11 -6.97 -16.88
C ARG A 107 3.80 -7.97 -15.97
N SER A 108 5.10 -7.78 -15.72
CA SER A 108 5.85 -8.62 -14.77
C SER A 108 5.30 -8.50 -13.34
N SER A 109 4.91 -7.30 -12.93
CA SER A 109 4.30 -7.08 -11.61
C SER A 109 2.95 -7.77 -11.47
N TRP A 110 2.13 -7.81 -12.53
CA TRP A 110 0.87 -8.58 -12.52
C TRP A 110 1.10 -10.08 -12.37
N GLN A 111 2.07 -10.64 -13.09
CA GLN A 111 2.42 -12.06 -12.95
C GLN A 111 2.85 -12.41 -11.52
N GLU A 112 3.64 -11.54 -10.89
CA GLU A 112 4.04 -11.72 -9.49
C GLU A 112 2.86 -11.58 -8.52
N LEU A 113 1.95 -10.63 -8.74
CA LEU A 113 0.75 -10.46 -7.91
C LEU A 113 -0.19 -11.66 -8.05
N GLU A 114 -0.32 -12.21 -9.26
CA GLU A 114 -1.12 -13.41 -9.55
C GLU A 114 -0.53 -14.65 -8.87
N LYS A 115 0.79 -14.86 -9.00
CA LYS A 115 1.51 -15.95 -8.30
C LYS A 115 1.33 -15.92 -6.79
N ARG A 116 1.08 -14.74 -6.22
CA ARG A 116 0.89 -14.51 -4.78
C ARG A 116 -0.58 -14.45 -4.36
N ASN A 117 -1.52 -14.78 -5.25
CA ASN A 117 -2.97 -14.74 -5.02
C ASN A 117 -3.54 -13.36 -4.62
N PHE A 118 -2.92 -12.26 -5.07
CA PHE A 118 -3.50 -10.92 -4.92
C PHE A 118 -4.42 -10.52 -6.07
N VAL A 119 -4.20 -11.10 -7.25
CA VAL A 119 -5.03 -10.88 -8.43
C VAL A 119 -5.26 -12.21 -9.15
N ALA A 120 -6.37 -12.29 -9.86
CA ALA A 120 -6.57 -13.28 -10.91
C ALA A 120 -6.53 -12.53 -12.25
N SER A 121 -5.94 -13.14 -13.27
CA SER A 121 -5.97 -12.58 -14.61
C SER A 121 -6.56 -13.53 -15.64
N GLU A 122 -7.29 -12.94 -16.58
CA GLU A 122 -7.85 -13.65 -17.72
C GLU A 122 -7.30 -13.00 -19.00
N PRO A 123 -6.72 -13.78 -19.92
CA PRO A 123 -6.30 -13.25 -21.20
C PRO A 123 -7.51 -12.68 -21.95
N GLY A 124 -7.28 -11.67 -22.78
CA GLY A 124 -8.32 -11.18 -23.67
C GLY A 124 -8.75 -12.25 -24.69
N VAL A 125 -9.97 -12.12 -25.21
CA VAL A 125 -10.60 -13.15 -26.05
C VAL A 125 -9.91 -13.24 -27.42
N ALA A 126 -9.48 -12.10 -27.98
CA ALA A 126 -8.73 -12.02 -29.22
C ALA A 126 -7.26 -11.63 -28.99
N SER A 127 -6.42 -11.92 -29.99
CA SER A 127 -5.03 -11.46 -30.00
C SER A 127 -4.96 -9.94 -29.96
N GLY A 128 -4.28 -9.39 -28.96
CA GLY A 128 -4.15 -7.95 -28.75
C GLY A 128 -5.17 -7.34 -27.77
N ASP A 129 -6.17 -8.11 -27.34
CA ASP A 129 -7.13 -7.65 -26.33
C ASP A 129 -6.44 -7.40 -24.98
N VAL A 130 -6.98 -6.42 -24.26
CA VAL A 130 -6.49 -6.08 -22.92
C VAL A 130 -6.86 -7.19 -21.95
N ARG A 131 -5.84 -7.72 -21.26
CA ARG A 131 -5.99 -8.67 -20.16
C ARG A 131 -6.94 -8.11 -19.10
N THR A 132 -7.89 -8.93 -18.66
CA THR A 132 -8.75 -8.64 -17.52
C THR A 132 -8.00 -8.95 -16.24
N ILE A 133 -7.90 -7.97 -15.32
CA ILE A 133 -7.27 -8.14 -14.00
C ILE A 133 -8.34 -7.97 -12.93
N ARG A 134 -8.51 -8.95 -12.06
CA ARG A 134 -9.45 -8.93 -10.95
C ARG A 134 -8.73 -9.02 -9.62
N ALA A 135 -9.03 -8.11 -8.69
CA ALA A 135 -8.48 -8.16 -7.35
C ALA A 135 -9.04 -9.35 -6.56
N LEU A 136 -8.18 -9.99 -5.77
CA LEU A 136 -8.53 -11.02 -4.80
C LEU A 136 -8.37 -10.47 -3.38
N ARG A 137 -9.01 -11.13 -2.40
CA ARG A 137 -8.89 -10.80 -0.98
C ARG A 137 -7.45 -11.01 -0.50
N GLU A 138 -6.98 -10.08 0.31
CA GLU A 138 -5.62 -10.04 0.85
C GLU A 138 -5.32 -11.16 1.85
N ASP A 139 -6.36 -11.85 2.33
CA ASP A 139 -6.25 -12.93 3.32
C ASP A 139 -5.74 -14.26 2.74
N HIS A 140 -5.32 -14.28 1.47
CA HIS A 140 -4.88 -15.46 0.72
C HIS A 140 -5.96 -16.54 0.52
N SER A 141 -7.23 -16.24 0.79
CA SER A 141 -8.35 -17.16 0.52
C SER A 141 -8.56 -17.42 -0.98
N GLY A 142 -8.03 -16.57 -1.85
CA GLY A 142 -8.30 -16.61 -3.29
C GLY A 142 -9.71 -16.15 -3.66
N ALA A 143 -10.53 -15.74 -2.69
CA ALA A 143 -11.85 -15.21 -2.96
C ALA A 143 -11.78 -13.84 -3.65
N LYS A 144 -12.82 -13.52 -4.42
CA LYS A 144 -12.93 -12.22 -5.11
C LYS A 144 -12.88 -11.09 -4.08
N TYR A 145 -12.14 -10.03 -4.39
CA TYR A 145 -12.15 -8.84 -3.56
C TYR A 145 -13.55 -8.24 -3.52
N THR A 146 -14.01 -7.90 -2.33
CA THR A 146 -15.22 -7.12 -2.11
C THR A 146 -14.90 -5.89 -1.30
N ILE A 147 -15.71 -4.86 -1.42
CA ILE A 147 -15.52 -3.62 -0.66
C ILE A 147 -15.68 -3.95 0.83
N PRO A 148 -14.74 -3.55 1.69
CA PRO A 148 -14.89 -3.77 3.12
C PRO A 148 -16.05 -2.93 3.67
N THR A 149 -16.91 -3.56 4.47
CA THR A 149 -18.11 -2.92 5.03
C THR A 149 -17.84 -2.32 6.42
N GLY A 150 -16.71 -2.64 7.05
CA GLY A 150 -16.44 -2.31 8.45
C GLY A 150 -17.19 -3.20 9.45
N GLN A 151 -18.01 -4.14 8.98
CA GLN A 151 -18.80 -5.04 9.82
C GLN A 151 -18.08 -6.38 10.04
N SER A 152 -18.42 -7.10 11.11
CA SER A 152 -17.93 -8.47 11.38
C SER A 152 -16.40 -8.61 11.38
N GLY A 153 -15.68 -7.58 11.85
CA GLY A 153 -14.22 -7.56 11.88
C GLY A 153 -13.54 -7.21 10.55
N ASP A 154 -14.32 -6.81 9.54
CA ASP A 154 -13.82 -6.35 8.24
C ASP A 154 -13.41 -4.87 8.25
N THR A 155 -12.51 -4.54 9.17
CA THR A 155 -12.00 -3.19 9.34
C THR A 155 -11.04 -2.82 8.21
N TYR A 156 -11.09 -1.55 7.81
CA TYR A 156 -10.28 -1.03 6.72
C TYR A 156 -9.81 0.39 7.02
N ARG A 157 -8.88 0.84 6.20
CA ARG A 157 -8.35 2.21 6.20
C ARG A 157 -8.31 2.72 4.77
N ARG A 158 -8.25 4.03 4.62
CA ARG A 158 -8.24 4.70 3.32
C ARG A 158 -6.88 5.33 3.08
N ILE A 159 -6.33 5.10 1.90
CA ILE A 159 -5.22 5.88 1.38
C ILE A 159 -5.83 7.18 0.82
N PRO A 160 -5.40 8.37 1.27
CA PRO A 160 -5.92 9.62 0.73
C PRO A 160 -5.62 9.72 -0.78
N GLU A 161 -6.57 10.23 -1.56
CA GLU A 161 -6.42 10.41 -3.02
C GLU A 161 -5.15 11.22 -3.37
N LEU A 162 -4.80 12.18 -2.51
CA LEU A 162 -3.62 13.00 -2.67
C LEU A 162 -2.31 12.19 -2.71
N ALA A 163 -2.28 10.99 -2.12
CA ALA A 163 -1.12 10.11 -2.20
C ALA A 163 -0.78 9.72 -3.64
N TRP A 164 -1.77 9.42 -4.50
CA TRP A 164 -1.52 9.14 -5.91
C TRP A 164 -1.03 10.39 -6.65
N ARG A 165 -1.59 11.55 -6.31
CA ARG A 165 -1.27 12.82 -6.95
C ARG A 165 0.09 13.37 -6.57
N MET A 166 0.57 13.14 -5.34
CA MET A 166 1.76 13.79 -4.79
C MET A 166 2.88 12.82 -4.39
N LEU A 167 2.52 11.65 -3.84
CA LEU A 167 3.47 10.79 -3.14
C LEU A 167 3.92 9.57 -3.98
N PHE A 168 2.99 8.80 -4.55
CA PHE A 168 3.29 7.48 -5.11
C PHE A 168 4.15 7.49 -6.37
N HIS A 169 4.09 8.57 -7.14
CA HIS A 169 4.94 8.77 -8.31
C HIS A 169 6.28 9.44 -7.98
N SER A 170 6.50 9.83 -6.71
CA SER A 170 7.80 10.39 -6.31
C SER A 170 8.89 9.32 -6.43
N SER A 171 9.99 9.69 -7.08
CA SER A 171 11.21 8.88 -7.15
C SER A 171 11.89 8.76 -5.79
N GLU A 172 11.66 9.71 -4.88
CA GLU A 172 12.24 9.74 -3.54
C GLU A 172 11.52 8.78 -2.58
N LEU A 173 10.26 8.41 -2.87
CA LEU A 173 9.54 7.41 -2.08
C LEU A 173 10.17 6.03 -2.32
N SER A 174 10.80 5.46 -1.29
CA SER A 174 11.35 4.10 -1.35
C SER A 174 10.28 3.02 -1.13
N GLY A 175 10.59 1.77 -1.44
CA GLY A 175 9.75 0.63 -1.07
C GLY A 175 9.49 0.52 0.44
N PRO A 176 10.55 0.57 1.29
CA PRO A 176 10.39 0.66 2.74
C PRO A 176 9.54 1.86 3.20
N GLY A 177 9.71 3.02 2.57
CA GLY A 177 8.92 4.22 2.85
C GLY A 177 7.44 3.99 2.59
N LEU A 178 7.10 3.43 1.42
CA LEU A 178 5.70 3.10 1.08
C LEU A 178 5.08 2.13 2.09
N VAL A 179 5.79 1.09 2.51
CA VAL A 179 5.31 0.15 3.52
C VAL A 179 5.05 0.86 4.85
N MET A 180 6.01 1.66 5.32
CA MET A 180 5.85 2.41 6.56
C MET A 180 4.74 3.46 6.47
N TYR A 181 4.45 3.98 5.27
CA TYR A 181 3.35 4.91 5.06
C TYR A 181 2.00 4.22 5.24
N LEU A 182 1.82 3.03 4.63
CA LEU A 182 0.60 2.23 4.83
C LEU A 182 0.41 1.81 6.29
N ILE A 183 1.50 1.44 6.97
CA ILE A 183 1.48 1.16 8.42
C ILE A 183 1.09 2.41 9.21
N SER A 184 1.63 3.59 8.85
CA SER A 184 1.30 4.85 9.49
C SER A 184 -0.17 5.21 9.33
N LEU A 185 -0.78 5.00 8.15
CA LEU A 185 -2.21 5.21 7.95
C LEU A 185 -3.07 4.33 8.86
N ARG A 186 -2.66 3.06 9.05
CA ARG A 186 -3.35 2.15 9.99
C ARG A 186 -3.21 2.61 11.43
N THR A 187 -1.98 2.90 11.86
CA THR A 187 -1.66 3.31 13.23
C THR A 187 -2.27 4.66 13.58
N HIS A 188 -2.30 5.62 12.66
CA HIS A 188 -2.93 6.93 12.84
C HIS A 188 -4.41 6.81 13.21
N GLY A 189 -5.14 5.92 12.54
CA GLY A 189 -6.55 5.67 12.88
C GLY A 189 -6.78 5.01 14.26
N GLN A 190 -5.71 4.59 14.96
CA GLN A 190 -5.76 4.00 16.30
C GLN A 190 -5.12 4.91 17.36
N ALA A 191 -4.40 5.94 16.95
CA ALA A 191 -3.63 6.81 17.83
C ALA A 191 -4.50 7.90 18.46
N SER A 192 -4.33 8.11 19.76
CA SER A 192 -4.89 9.29 20.44
C SER A 192 -4.06 10.52 20.04
N GLY A 193 -4.71 11.56 19.53
CA GLY A 193 -4.03 12.81 19.12
C GLY A 193 -3.13 12.68 17.88
N GLY A 194 -3.17 11.55 17.15
CA GLY A 194 -2.36 11.34 15.93
C GLY A 194 -0.88 11.03 16.17
N GLU A 195 -0.44 10.95 17.43
CA GLU A 195 0.92 10.58 17.80
C GLU A 195 1.16 9.07 17.65
N MET A 196 2.17 8.70 16.88
CA MET A 196 2.48 7.31 16.57
C MET A 196 3.87 6.93 17.05
N THR A 197 3.98 5.70 17.53
CA THR A 197 5.28 5.07 17.78
C THR A 197 5.37 3.76 17.00
N PHE A 198 6.60 3.39 16.60
CA PHE A 198 6.84 2.17 15.81
C PHE A 198 7.90 1.28 16.49
N PRO A 199 7.56 0.63 17.62
CA PRO A 199 8.50 -0.23 18.35
C PRO A 199 8.95 -1.42 17.50
N ARG A 200 10.23 -1.75 17.52
CA ARG A 200 10.82 -2.84 16.71
C ARG A 200 10.03 -4.15 16.82
N ASN A 201 9.81 -4.62 18.05
CA ASN A 201 9.20 -5.94 18.28
C ASN A 201 7.74 -5.96 17.84
N TYR A 202 6.99 -4.88 18.11
CA TYR A 202 5.62 -4.74 17.63
C TYR A 202 5.57 -4.76 16.10
N ILE A 203 6.43 -4.01 15.42
CA ILE A 203 6.45 -3.96 13.95
C ILE A 203 6.78 -5.33 13.33
N ALA A 204 7.74 -6.03 13.90
CA ALA A 204 8.10 -7.36 13.42
C ALA A 204 6.94 -8.36 13.59
N THR A 205 6.28 -8.38 14.75
CA THR A 205 5.19 -9.32 15.07
C THR A 205 3.87 -8.98 14.40
N GLU A 206 3.56 -7.69 14.24
CA GLU A 206 2.27 -7.26 13.69
C GLU A 206 2.29 -7.18 12.16
N TYR A 207 3.43 -6.79 11.57
CA TYR A 207 3.50 -6.52 10.14
C TYR A 207 4.48 -7.42 9.39
N GLY A 208 5.25 -8.28 10.06
CA GLY A 208 6.28 -9.10 9.41
C GLY A 208 7.42 -8.28 8.81
N ILE A 209 7.61 -7.03 9.27
CA ILE A 209 8.59 -6.09 8.72
C ILE A 209 9.88 -6.14 9.53
N SER A 210 11.01 -6.30 8.84
CA SER A 210 12.33 -6.30 9.46
C SER A 210 12.69 -4.93 10.06
N ASP A 211 13.58 -4.93 11.07
CA ASP A 211 14.04 -3.69 11.69
C ASP A 211 14.78 -2.77 10.69
N SER A 212 15.49 -3.35 9.71
CA SER A 212 16.15 -2.60 8.65
C SER A 212 15.15 -1.87 7.75
N THR A 213 14.10 -2.57 7.28
CA THR A 213 13.02 -1.96 6.50
C THR A 213 12.28 -0.90 7.29
N ARG A 214 11.98 -1.16 8.57
CA ARG A 214 11.35 -0.18 9.46
C ARG A 214 12.17 1.10 9.58
N LYS A 215 13.46 1.00 9.88
CA LYS A 215 14.37 2.16 10.02
C LYS A 215 14.52 2.92 8.71
N ALA A 216 14.73 2.21 7.60
CA ALA A 216 14.85 2.81 6.28
C ALA A 216 13.56 3.53 5.87
N GLY A 217 12.40 2.92 6.10
CA GLY A 217 11.11 3.50 5.77
C GLY A 217 10.78 4.74 6.60
N LEU A 218 10.97 4.69 7.92
CA LEU A 218 10.75 5.86 8.78
C LEU A 218 11.68 7.03 8.40
N ARG A 219 12.96 6.75 8.17
CA ARG A 219 13.91 7.77 7.72
C ARG A 219 13.45 8.39 6.40
N ASN A 220 13.12 7.56 5.42
CA ASN A 220 12.68 8.03 4.11
C ASN A 220 11.43 8.89 4.20
N LEU A 221 10.44 8.51 5.01
CA LEU A 221 9.21 9.30 5.17
C LEU A 221 9.44 10.64 5.88
N VAL A 222 10.39 10.71 6.81
CA VAL A 222 10.79 11.98 7.43
C VAL A 222 11.52 12.86 6.43
N GLU A 223 12.47 12.30 5.67
CA GLU A 223 13.24 13.02 4.66
C GLU A 223 12.35 13.67 3.59
N ILE A 224 11.28 12.98 3.15
CA ILE A 224 10.34 13.50 2.15
C ILE A 224 9.14 14.26 2.75
N GLY A 225 9.15 14.52 4.06
CA GLY A 225 8.12 15.32 4.75
C GLY A 225 6.74 14.67 4.87
N VAL A 226 6.65 13.34 4.76
CA VAL A 226 5.39 12.58 4.98
C VAL A 226 5.14 12.34 6.47
N LEU A 227 6.21 12.09 7.23
CA LEU A 227 6.17 12.02 8.69
C LEU A 227 6.97 13.17 9.30
N VAL A 228 6.51 13.69 10.44
CA VAL A 228 7.27 14.60 11.29
C VAL A 228 7.78 13.82 12.49
N HIS A 229 9.05 13.99 12.86
CA HIS A 229 9.63 13.41 14.07
C HIS A 229 9.53 14.42 15.21
N GLU A 230 8.61 14.19 16.15
CA GLU A 230 8.30 15.10 17.27
C GLU A 230 9.30 14.97 18.44
N GLY A 231 10.28 14.05 18.32
CA GLY A 231 11.28 13.78 19.35
C GLY A 231 11.10 12.43 20.03
N THR A 232 11.44 12.35 21.32
CA THR A 232 11.34 11.12 22.10
C THR A 232 10.38 11.31 23.27
N SER A 233 9.29 10.55 23.30
CA SER A 233 8.46 10.44 24.50
C SER A 233 9.24 9.72 25.59
N LYS A 234 9.30 10.34 26.77
CA LYS A 234 9.66 9.69 28.02
C LYS A 234 8.33 9.31 28.67
N GLU A 235 7.91 8.05 28.55
CA GLU A 235 6.92 7.54 29.49
C GLU A 235 7.54 7.69 30.89
N THR A 236 6.80 8.30 31.83
CA THR A 236 7.22 8.42 33.24
C THR A 236 6.46 7.34 34.01
N GLY A 237 7.07 6.17 34.18
CA GLY A 237 6.53 5.11 35.03
C GLY A 237 6.90 5.35 36.48
N ALA A 238 5.94 5.11 37.40
CA ALA A 238 6.08 5.31 38.85
C ALA A 238 7.12 4.41 39.55
N THR A 239 7.91 3.64 38.81
CA THR A 239 8.93 2.73 39.33
C THR A 239 10.18 2.79 38.48
N ALA A 240 11.33 2.96 39.14
CA ALA A 240 12.64 3.26 38.58
C ALA A 240 13.25 2.14 37.74
N THR A 241 12.63 1.80 36.60
CA THR A 241 13.28 1.04 35.53
C THR A 241 13.57 2.01 34.38
N ARG A 242 14.80 2.02 33.86
CA ARG A 242 15.21 2.91 32.74
C ARG A 242 14.23 2.80 31.57
N LEU A 243 13.34 3.78 31.43
CA LEU A 243 12.42 3.87 30.30
C LEU A 243 13.22 4.31 29.08
N ARG A 244 13.32 3.42 28.08
CA ARG A 244 13.89 3.78 26.78
C ARG A 244 12.92 4.75 26.12
N GLY A 245 13.39 5.98 25.86
CA GLY A 245 12.62 6.96 25.09
C GLY A 245 12.16 6.35 23.77
N ARG A 246 10.90 6.57 23.41
CA ARG A 246 10.32 6.12 22.15
C ARG A 246 10.23 7.29 21.20
N ASN A 247 10.72 7.13 19.98
CA ASN A 247 10.51 8.14 18.95
C ASN A 247 9.02 8.27 18.65
N VAL A 248 8.51 9.50 18.68
CA VAL A 248 7.12 9.85 18.35
C VAL A 248 7.08 10.50 16.98
N TYR A 249 6.11 10.10 16.17
CA TYR A 249 5.91 10.62 14.83
C TYR A 249 4.45 11.03 14.62
N THR A 250 4.23 12.04 13.78
CA THR A 250 2.90 12.45 13.31
C THR A 250 2.87 12.37 11.79
N LEU A 251 1.69 12.10 11.21
CA LEU A 251 1.49 12.22 9.77
C LEU A 251 1.28 13.68 9.42
N THR A 252 1.98 14.16 8.39
CA THR A 252 1.68 15.48 7.83
C THR A 252 0.22 15.47 7.36
N PRO A 253 -0.62 16.48 7.71
CA PRO A 253 -2.07 16.42 7.50
C PRO A 253 -2.52 16.11 6.07
N ILE A 254 -1.76 16.54 5.05
CA ILE A 254 -2.07 16.27 3.64
C ILE A 254 -1.97 14.78 3.26
N TYR A 255 -1.23 13.99 4.03
CA TYR A 255 -1.05 12.55 3.85
C TYR A 255 -1.82 11.72 4.89
N ALA A 256 -2.56 12.37 5.79
CA ALA A 256 -3.46 11.68 6.70
C ALA A 256 -4.68 11.13 5.93
N PRO A 257 -5.30 10.03 6.39
CA PRO A 257 -6.56 9.57 5.82
C PRO A 257 -7.62 10.67 5.94
N PRO A 258 -8.57 10.78 4.98
CA PRO A 258 -9.69 11.70 5.11
C PRO A 258 -10.47 11.38 6.39
N ALA A 259 -11.06 12.40 7.01
CA ALA A 259 -11.95 12.21 8.15
C ALA A 259 -13.05 11.19 7.79
N PRO A 260 -13.46 10.33 8.74
CA PRO A 260 -14.46 9.29 8.50
C PRO A 260 -15.81 9.85 8.04
#